data_AF-A0AAP5YVI0-F1
#
_entry.id   AF-A0AAP5YVI0-F1
#
_cell.length_a   1.000
_cell.length_b   1.000
_cell.length_c   1.000
_cell.angle_alpha   90.00
_cell.angle_beta   90.00
_cell.angle_gamma   90.00
#
_symmetry.space_group_name_H-M   'P 1'
#
loop_
_entity.id
_entity.type
_entity.pdbx_description
1 polymer ?
#
loop_
_entity_poly.entity_id
_entity_poly.type
_entity_poly.pdbx_seq_one_letter_code
_entity_poly.pdbx_strand_id
1 'polypeptide(L)' 'MKVFTMDDLSYRGKHKGVHSWDHPGSTTPYYWHPDWLHIAEDALGEHKKADLEVPDGETATEEHAKAAILKHLNDE' A
#
# COMPACT_ATOMS: atom_id res chain seq x y z
N MET A 1 0.33 16.97 -12.41
CA MET A 1 0.00 15.66 -11.83
C MET A 1 1.28 14.84 -11.77
N LYS A 2 1.69 14.42 -10.58
CA LYS A 2 2.87 13.57 -10.40
C LYS A 2 2.36 12.13 -10.46
N VAL A 3 2.61 11.46 -11.59
CA VAL A 3 2.15 10.08 -11.76
C VAL A 3 3.13 9.18 -11.03
N PHE A 4 2.71 8.60 -9.90
CA PHE A 4 3.53 7.65 -9.17
C PHE A 4 3.44 6.27 -9.84
N THR A 5 4.57 5.57 -9.90
CA THR A 5 4.68 4.23 -10.50
C THR A 5 5.33 3.26 -9.52
N MET A 6 5.29 1.97 -9.83
CA MET A 6 5.84 0.91 -8.96
C MET A 6 7.34 1.09 -8.66
N ASP A 7 8.09 1.76 -9.54
CA ASP A 7 9.51 2.05 -9.35
C ASP A 7 9.76 3.08 -8.24
N ASP A 8 8.76 3.94 -7.98
CA ASP A 8 8.83 4.95 -6.94
C ASP A 8 8.55 4.35 -5.53
N LEU A 9 7.93 3.18 -5.48
CA LEU A 9 7.67 2.45 -4.24
C LEU A 9 8.92 1.66 -3.81
N SER A 10 9.54 2.10 -2.71
CA SER A 10 10.67 1.43 -2.08
C SER A 10 10.20 0.27 -1.21
N TYR A 11 10.38 -0.95 -1.71
CA TYR A 11 10.05 -2.15 -0.94
C TYR A 11 11.01 -2.36 0.24
N ARG A 12 10.49 -2.30 1.47
CA ARG A 12 11.27 -2.49 2.72
C ARG A 12 11.41 -3.94 3.14
N GLY A 13 10.65 -4.86 2.52
CA GLY A 13 10.70 -6.29 2.81
C GLY A 13 9.40 -6.84 3.39
N LYS A 14 9.41 -8.14 3.71
CA LYS A 14 8.26 -8.86 4.26
C LYS A 14 8.56 -9.36 5.66
N HIS A 15 7.70 -9.01 6.61
CA HIS A 15 7.79 -9.47 7.98
C HIS A 15 6.47 -10.15 8.40
N LYS A 16 6.54 -11.43 8.79
CA LYS A 16 5.37 -12.24 9.21
C LYS A 16 4.18 -12.22 8.23
N GLY A 17 4.44 -12.24 6.93
CA GLY A 17 3.36 -12.19 5.92
C GLY A 17 2.99 -10.78 5.48
N VAL A 18 3.36 -9.75 6.25
CA VAL A 18 3.08 -8.34 5.96
C VAL A 18 4.25 -7.75 5.17
N HIS A 19 4.00 -7.31 3.96
CA HIS A 19 4.95 -6.59 3.12
C HIS A 19 4.97 -5.12 3.53
N SER A 20 6.15 -4.57 3.76
CA SER A 20 6.35 -3.17 4.15
C SER A 20 6.96 -2.40 2.99
N TRP A 21 6.46 -1.20 2.77
CA TRP A 21 6.83 -0.35 1.65
C TRP A 21 6.98 1.07 2.15
N ASP A 22 7.80 1.81 1.44
CA ASP A 22 8.13 3.20 1.72
C ASP A 22 8.02 3.94 0.41
N HIS A 23 7.61 5.19 0.44
CA HIS A 23 7.53 6.02 -0.76
C HIS A 23 8.34 7.29 -0.51
N PRO A 24 9.29 7.67 -1.38
CA PRO A 24 10.10 8.87 -1.17
C PRO A 24 9.27 10.17 -1.18
N GLY A 25 8.03 10.16 -1.68
CA GLY A 25 7.10 11.29 -1.61
C GLY A 25 6.12 11.25 -0.44
N SER A 26 6.05 10.16 0.34
CA SER A 26 5.25 10.07 1.57
C SER A 26 6.17 9.79 2.75
N THR A 27 5.98 10.49 3.86
CA THR A 27 6.74 10.21 5.09
C THR A 27 6.25 8.94 5.81
N THR A 28 5.22 8.30 5.28
CA THR A 28 4.43 7.24 5.91
C THR A 28 4.68 5.88 5.26
N PRO A 29 5.01 4.84 6.06
CA PRO A 29 5.18 3.49 5.54
C PRO A 29 3.83 2.84 5.19
N TYR A 30 3.84 1.99 4.17
CA TYR A 30 2.69 1.18 3.76
C TYR A 30 2.90 -0.27 4.18
N TYR A 31 1.90 -0.87 4.80
CA TYR A 31 1.90 -2.27 5.21
C TYR A 31 0.81 -3.02 4.48
N TRP A 32 1.21 -4.01 3.71
CA TRP A 32 0.30 -4.81 2.92
C TRP A 32 0.29 -6.26 3.39
N HIS A 33 -0.90 -6.83 3.49
CA HIS A 33 -1.15 -8.24 3.73
C HIS A 33 -2.09 -8.76 2.63
N PRO A 34 -2.04 -10.04 2.25
CA PRO A 34 -3.01 -10.65 1.33
C PRO A 34 -4.49 -10.52 1.77
N ASP A 35 -4.72 -10.11 3.01
CA ASP A 35 -6.03 -9.95 3.64
C ASP A 35 -6.42 -8.47 3.84
N TRP A 36 -5.45 -7.54 3.86
CA TRP A 36 -5.69 -6.11 4.14
C TRP A 36 -4.53 -5.22 3.69
N LEU A 37 -4.82 -3.96 3.31
CA LEU A 37 -3.82 -2.93 3.09
C LEU A 37 -3.93 -1.87 4.20
N HIS A 38 -2.85 -1.66 4.94
CA HIS A 38 -2.74 -0.61 5.95
C HIS A 38 -1.79 0.46 5.46
N ILE A 39 -2.36 1.62 5.18
CA ILE A 39 -1.61 2.82 4.87
C ILE A 39 -1.35 3.48 6.20
N ALA A 40 -0.09 3.52 6.67
CA ALA A 40 0.24 4.19 7.93
C ALA A 40 0.32 5.70 7.73
N GLU A 41 -0.69 6.28 7.08
CA GLU A 41 -0.79 7.72 6.90
C GLU A 41 -0.84 8.44 8.25
N ASP A 42 -0.23 9.62 8.26
CA ASP A 42 0.51 10.21 9.38
C ASP A 42 -0.37 10.84 10.49
N ALA A 43 0.29 11.07 11.64
CA ALA A 43 0.05 12.00 12.75
C ALA A 43 -1.34 12.17 13.42
N LEU A 44 -2.47 11.97 12.73
CA LEU A 44 -3.82 12.20 13.28
C LEU A 44 -4.45 10.97 13.93
N GLY A 45 -3.85 9.78 13.79
CA GLY A 45 -4.34 8.53 14.38
C GLY A 45 -5.49 7.86 13.62
N GLU A 46 -5.78 8.30 12.40
CA GLU A 46 -6.82 7.68 11.57
C GLU A 46 -6.24 6.48 10.80
N HIS A 47 -6.41 5.30 11.40
CA HIS A 47 -6.04 4.03 10.80
C HIS A 47 -6.98 3.68 9.62
N LYS A 48 -6.80 4.30 8.46
CA LYS A 48 -7.50 3.88 7.23
C LYS A 48 -6.91 2.57 6.73
N LYS A 49 -7.60 1.49 7.07
CA LYS A 49 -7.45 0.20 6.39
C LYS A 49 -8.13 0.36 5.04
N ALA A 50 -7.38 0.26 3.96
CA ALA A 50 -7.93 0.22 2.62
C ALA A 50 -8.33 -1.23 2.33
N ASP A 51 -9.62 -1.45 2.05
CA ASP A 51 -10.09 -2.73 1.53
C ASP A 51 -9.44 -2.95 0.15
N LEU A 52 -8.70 -4.04 0.02
CA LEU A 52 -8.16 -4.44 -1.28
C LEU A 52 -9.31 -5.03 -2.09
N GLU A 53 -9.61 -4.45 -3.24
CA GLU A 53 -10.48 -5.09 -4.22
C GLU A 53 -9.73 -6.29 -4.82
N VAL A 54 -9.98 -7.46 -4.24
CA VAL A 54 -9.57 -8.76 -4.78
C VAL A 54 -10.76 -9.54 -5.27
N PRO A 55 -10.64 -10.25 -6.41
CA PRO A 55 -11.68 -11.14 -6.88
C PRO A 55 -11.95 -12.26 -5.86
N ASP A 56 -13.24 -12.60 -5.68
CA ASP A 56 -13.69 -13.63 -4.75
C ASP A 56 -12.97 -14.97 -4.97
N GLY A 57 -12.19 -15.39 -3.97
CA GLY A 57 -11.42 -16.64 -3.99
C GLY A 57 -9.94 -16.49 -4.31
N GLU A 58 -9.46 -15.27 -4.59
CA GLU A 58 -8.05 -14.99 -4.87
C GLU A 58 -7.41 -14.21 -3.70
N THR A 59 -6.24 -14.66 -3.24
CA THR A 59 -5.45 -13.90 -2.27
C THR A 59 -4.95 -12.64 -2.93
N ALA A 60 -5.02 -11.49 -2.23
CA ALA A 60 -4.40 -10.28 -2.76
C ALA A 60 -2.94 -10.57 -3.02
N THR A 61 -2.47 -10.13 -4.19
CA THR A 61 -1.08 -10.25 -4.57
C THR A 61 -0.37 -8.92 -4.34
N GLU A 62 0.95 -8.99 -4.35
CA GLU A 62 1.79 -7.81 -4.25
C GLU A 62 1.45 -6.77 -5.34
N GLU A 63 1.04 -7.20 -6.53
CA GLU A 63 0.64 -6.32 -7.63
C GLU A 63 -0.67 -5.58 -7.34
N HIS A 64 -1.67 -6.24 -6.76
CA HIS A 64 -2.91 -5.59 -6.32
C HIS A 64 -2.64 -4.56 -5.21
N ALA A 65 -1.72 -4.88 -4.29
CA ALA A 65 -1.25 -3.95 -3.27
C ALA A 65 -0.63 -2.69 -3.89
N LYS A 66 0.33 -2.87 -4.80
CA LYS A 66 0.99 -1.78 -5.53
C LYS A 66 -0.05 -0.92 -6.21
N ALA A 67 -0.97 -1.53 -6.96
CA ALA A 67 -1.99 -0.81 -7.69
C ALA A 67 -2.90 0.00 -6.76
N ALA A 68 -3.29 -0.55 -5.61
CA ALA A 68 -4.10 0.16 -4.61
C ALA A 68 -3.33 1.33 -3.97
N ILE A 69 -2.07 1.13 -3.57
CA ILE A 69 -1.20 2.18 -3.01
C ILE A 69 -0.98 3.28 -4.06
N LEU A 70 -0.68 2.92 -5.31
CA LEU A 70 -0.50 3.87 -6.39
C LEU A 70 -1.79 4.62 -6.71
N LYS A 71 -2.93 3.95 -6.75
CA LYS A 71 -4.24 4.60 -6.94
C LYS A 71 -4.45 5.64 -5.85
N HIS A 72 -4.24 5.27 -4.58
CA HIS A 72 -4.34 6.18 -3.45
C HIS A 72 -3.39 7.39 -3.58
N LEU A 73 -2.11 7.14 -3.89
CA LEU A 73 -1.10 8.19 -4.10
C LEU A 73 -1.39 9.11 -5.29
N ASN A 74 -2.04 8.61 -6.34
CA ASN A 74 -2.37 9.38 -7.54
C ASN A 74 -3.75 10.07 -7.48
N ASP A 75 -4.62 9.66 -6.56
CA ASP A 75 -5.97 10.22 -6.36
C ASP A 75 -5.96 11.41 -5.37
N GLU A 76 -4.85 11.62 -4.63
CA GLU A 76 -4.56 12.84 -3.86
C GLU A 76 -4.03 14.03 -4.70
#